data_AF-A0A350PCL8-F1
#
_entry.id   AF-A0A350PCL8-F1
#
_cell.length_a   1.000
_cell.length_b   1.000
_cell.length_c   1.000
_cell.angle_alpha   90.00
_cell.angle_beta   90.00
_cell.angle_gamma   90.00
#
_symmetry.space_group_name_H-M   'P 1'
#
loop_
_entity.id
_entity.type
_entity.pdbx_description
1 polymer ?
#
loop_
_entity_poly.entity_id
_entity_poly.type
_entity_poly.pdbx_seq_one_letter_code
_entity_poly.pdbx_strand_id
1 'polypeptide(L)'
;KDIDECNWVKRTSGATWNGTGSDYFTAQATNNFSGSVLFPNGNEDMEIDVTPAVEDWIAGTRNNYGFIIKNTDSAISGNVGSLFTKRFHARSTEFFMKRPVLEAQWDDSTKDQRANFFLSSSVLSAADNLNTLFLYNRFRGNLTNISGLTNDALSVSFYTASSGGAPIGSPVIVTDATGSSVTKIECGREINNGVRSTGIYTASFAITSSDATLFDVWFTGSTEFFTRSFKPQSYTPNLEDRTEPYFNKIINLKPTYNRLEKPRLRVFARPKRWQPTIYTVASVDVENTVVEDAYYKIFRIEDNIEVISYGTGTMKYSRLSYDVSGNYFDLDMSPLEAGYSYGIQLAYYLQGQYKEQAEIFKFRIEEP
;
A
#
# COMPACT_ATOMS: atom_id res chain seq x y z
N LYS A 1 26.17 12.11 37.53
CA LYS A 1 25.29 12.26 38.71
C LYS A 1 24.02 12.89 38.17
N ASP A 2 23.02 12.07 37.82
CA ASP A 2 21.74 12.56 37.29
C ASP A 2 21.09 13.49 38.30
N ILE A 3 20.74 14.69 37.86
CA ILE A 3 20.05 15.72 38.65
C ILE A 3 18.59 15.90 38.20
N ASP A 4 18.07 15.04 37.30
CA ASP A 4 16.73 15.17 36.74
C ASP A 4 15.75 14.13 37.30
N GLU A 5 15.02 14.54 38.34
CA GLU A 5 14.22 13.73 39.26
C GLU A 5 12.86 13.24 38.71
N CYS A 6 12.85 12.42 37.65
CA CYS A 6 11.67 11.59 37.36
C CYS A 6 11.75 10.27 38.14
N ASN A 7 10.79 10.03 39.04
CA ASN A 7 10.65 8.79 39.80
C ASN A 7 9.16 8.48 40.08
N TRP A 8 8.88 7.41 40.84
CA TRP A 8 7.51 6.98 41.15
C TRP A 8 6.65 8.02 41.91
N VAL A 9 7.30 9.01 42.53
CA VAL A 9 6.67 10.05 43.35
C VAL A 9 6.67 11.40 42.65
N LYS A 10 7.73 11.72 41.91
CA LYS A 10 7.95 13.01 41.26
C LYS A 10 8.07 12.88 39.75
N ARG A 11 7.38 13.75 39.02
CA ARG A 11 7.48 13.84 37.55
C ARG A 11 8.67 14.68 37.08
N THR A 12 9.13 15.59 37.93
CA THR A 12 10.35 16.39 37.77
C THR A 12 10.79 16.90 39.15
N SER A 13 11.97 17.51 39.22
CA SER A 13 12.47 18.10 40.46
C SER A 13 11.45 19.09 41.05
N GLY A 14 10.99 18.80 42.27
CA GLY A 14 10.02 19.64 42.99
C GLY A 14 8.54 19.46 42.63
N ALA A 15 8.17 18.60 41.67
CA ALA A 15 6.77 18.38 41.28
C ALA A 15 6.36 16.91 41.38
N THR A 16 5.32 16.63 42.18
CA THR A 16 4.71 15.29 42.28
C THR A 16 3.80 14.98 41.09
N TRP A 17 3.55 13.70 40.86
CA TRP A 17 2.43 13.25 40.02
C TRP A 17 1.09 13.60 40.69
N ASN A 18 0.02 13.79 39.90
CA ASN A 18 -1.33 13.94 40.44
C ASN A 18 -1.93 12.59 40.88
N GLY A 19 -1.56 11.51 40.18
CA GLY A 19 -1.82 10.11 40.60
C GLY A 19 -0.56 9.42 41.12
N THR A 20 -0.69 8.36 41.93
CA THR A 20 0.47 7.56 42.35
C THR A 20 1.11 6.86 41.14
N GLY A 21 2.41 7.07 40.93
CA GLY A 21 3.21 6.37 39.91
C GLY A 21 3.28 7.04 38.54
N SER A 22 2.21 7.68 38.06
CA SER A 22 2.20 8.47 36.82
C SER A 22 0.90 9.25 36.61
N ASP A 23 0.96 10.27 35.76
CA ASP A 23 -0.22 10.92 35.15
C ASP A 23 -0.36 10.48 33.69
N TYR A 24 -1.58 10.17 33.27
CA TYR A 24 -1.89 9.74 31.90
C TYR A 24 -3.24 10.28 31.46
N PHE A 25 -3.42 10.46 30.16
CA PHE A 25 -4.72 10.81 29.59
C PHE A 25 -5.69 9.65 29.83
N THR A 26 -6.80 9.93 30.52
CA THR A 26 -7.87 8.95 30.72
C THR A 26 -8.71 8.81 29.45
N ALA A 27 -9.15 7.59 29.15
CA ALA A 27 -10.07 7.33 28.06
C ALA A 27 -11.32 8.20 28.22
N GLN A 28 -11.63 9.02 27.22
CA GLN A 28 -12.91 9.73 27.13
C GLN A 28 -13.79 8.96 26.15
N ALA A 29 -15.10 8.91 26.40
CA ALA A 29 -16.06 8.09 25.66
C ALA A 29 -16.07 8.29 24.13
N THR A 30 -15.51 9.40 23.63
CA THR A 30 -15.48 9.75 22.21
C THR A 30 -14.12 9.63 21.55
N ASN A 31 -13.01 9.54 22.31
CA ASN A 31 -11.65 9.41 21.78
C ASN A 31 -10.86 8.45 22.69
N ASN A 32 -10.79 7.17 22.34
CA ASN A 32 -10.04 6.17 23.10
C ASN A 32 -8.54 6.25 22.77
N PHE A 33 -7.74 6.76 23.71
CA PHE A 33 -6.26 6.83 23.63
C PHE A 33 -5.56 5.68 24.35
N SER A 34 -6.34 4.72 24.82
CA SER A 34 -5.86 3.56 25.54
C SER A 34 -6.43 2.32 24.88
N GLY A 35 -5.56 1.38 24.57
CA GLY A 35 -5.95 0.01 24.24
C GLY A 35 -5.68 -0.92 25.42
N SER A 36 -6.29 -2.10 25.37
CA SER A 36 -6.05 -3.17 26.33
C SER A 36 -5.92 -4.48 25.58
N VAL A 37 -4.94 -5.28 25.97
CA VAL A 37 -4.74 -6.65 25.47
C VAL A 37 -4.82 -7.62 26.64
N LEU A 38 -5.31 -8.83 26.37
CA LEU A 38 -5.28 -9.94 27.31
C LEU A 38 -4.13 -10.88 26.95
N PHE A 39 -3.41 -11.37 27.94
CA PHE A 39 -2.38 -12.41 27.77
C PHE A 39 -2.89 -13.72 28.36
N PRO A 40 -3.43 -14.65 27.54
CA PRO A 40 -3.91 -15.94 28.02
C PRO A 40 -2.80 -16.79 28.64
N ASN A 41 -1.61 -16.81 28.03
CA ASN A 41 -0.50 -17.66 28.46
C ASN A 41 0.69 -16.85 29.02
N GLY A 42 0.84 -15.57 28.65
CA GLY A 42 1.87 -14.66 29.14
C GLY A 42 3.15 -14.59 28.31
N ASN A 43 3.20 -15.33 27.19
CA ASN A 43 4.36 -15.38 26.27
C ASN A 43 4.06 -14.77 24.90
N GLU A 44 2.86 -14.20 24.73
CA GLU A 44 2.42 -13.56 23.49
C GLU A 44 3.03 -12.16 23.31
N ASP A 45 3.10 -11.69 22.06
CA ASP A 45 3.48 -10.32 21.75
C ASP A 45 2.31 -9.35 22.05
N MET A 46 2.63 -8.10 22.41
CA MET A 46 1.64 -7.05 22.64
C MET A 46 1.38 -6.29 21.34
N GLU A 47 0.19 -6.44 20.77
CA GLU A 47 -0.28 -5.66 19.63
C GLU A 47 -1.47 -4.79 20.05
N ILE A 48 -1.35 -3.48 19.89
CA ILE A 48 -2.36 -2.50 20.32
C ILE A 48 -2.49 -1.41 19.24
N ASP A 49 -3.72 -1.16 18.79
CA ASP A 49 -4.02 -0.01 17.94
C ASP A 49 -3.87 1.29 18.74
N VAL A 50 -2.89 2.10 18.35
CA VAL A 50 -2.59 3.41 18.94
C VAL A 50 -2.82 4.54 17.94
N THR A 51 -3.49 4.27 16.81
CA THR A 51 -3.78 5.25 15.75
C THR A 51 -4.37 6.55 16.31
N PRO A 52 -5.41 6.53 17.17
CA PRO A 52 -6.00 7.77 17.70
C PRO A 52 -5.01 8.65 18.46
N ALA A 53 -4.07 8.06 19.20
CA ALA A 53 -3.05 8.80 19.93
C ALA A 53 -2.01 9.43 19.00
N VAL A 54 -1.59 8.67 17.97
CA VAL A 54 -0.61 9.14 16.99
C VAL A 54 -1.19 10.24 16.10
N GLU A 55 -2.44 10.12 15.65
CA GLU A 55 -3.13 11.15 14.87
C GLU A 55 -3.26 12.47 15.65
N ASP A 56 -3.59 12.42 16.95
CA ASP A 56 -3.64 13.62 17.80
C ASP A 56 -2.26 14.27 17.99
N TRP A 57 -1.18 13.47 18.03
CA TRP A 57 0.18 13.99 18.07
C TRP A 57 0.57 14.68 16.76
N ILE A 58 0.19 14.09 15.62
CA ILE A 58 0.44 14.66 14.28
C ILE A 58 -0.36 15.96 14.09
N ALA A 59 -1.63 15.97 14.52
CA ALA A 59 -2.50 17.15 14.45
C ALA A 59 -2.10 18.26 15.42
N GLY A 60 -1.23 18.00 16.40
CA GLY A 60 -0.83 18.94 17.44
C GLY A 60 -1.96 19.26 18.44
N THR A 61 -3.04 18.50 18.43
CA THR A 61 -4.14 18.62 19.41
C THR A 61 -3.70 18.14 20.79
N ARG A 62 -2.66 17.30 20.84
CA ARG A 62 -2.06 16.79 22.09
C ARG A 62 -0.55 16.73 22.04
N ASN A 63 0.05 16.96 23.20
CA ASN A 63 1.48 16.75 23.40
C ASN A 63 1.78 15.24 23.48
N ASN A 64 2.88 14.84 22.85
CA ASN A 64 3.41 13.49 22.96
C ASN A 64 4.21 13.33 24.26
N TYR A 65 3.70 12.52 25.19
CA TYR A 65 4.37 12.13 26.44
C TYR A 65 4.79 10.66 26.46
N GLY A 66 4.71 9.98 25.31
CA GLY A 66 4.91 8.54 25.18
C GLY A 66 3.71 7.70 25.61
N PHE A 67 3.90 6.39 25.59
CA PHE A 67 2.91 5.40 26.03
C PHE A 67 3.25 4.86 27.40
N ILE A 68 2.21 4.56 28.18
CA ILE A 68 2.34 3.83 29.44
C ILE A 68 1.67 2.45 29.32
N ILE A 69 2.41 1.42 29.73
CA ILE A 69 1.87 0.07 29.86
C ILE A 69 1.45 -0.13 31.32
N LYS A 70 0.17 -0.42 31.54
CA LYS A 70 -0.40 -0.60 32.87
C LYS A 70 -1.15 -1.92 32.96
N ASN A 71 -0.90 -2.66 34.04
CA ASN A 71 -1.73 -3.80 34.42
C ASN A 71 -2.94 -3.29 35.24
N THR A 72 -4.14 -3.67 34.85
CA THR A 72 -5.39 -3.26 35.52
C THR A 72 -5.74 -4.12 36.72
N ASP A 73 -5.30 -5.37 36.74
CA ASP A 73 -5.55 -6.31 37.83
C ASP A 73 -4.71 -5.98 39.08
N SER A 74 -5.36 -5.91 40.25
CA SER A 74 -4.75 -5.59 41.55
C SER A 74 -3.79 -6.68 42.05
N ALA A 75 -4.01 -7.94 41.69
CA ALA A 75 -3.11 -9.05 41.99
C ALA A 75 -1.86 -9.02 41.09
N ILE A 76 -1.98 -8.46 39.88
CA ILE A 76 -0.88 -8.37 38.91
C ILE A 76 -0.06 -7.09 39.11
N SER A 77 -0.71 -5.98 39.44
CA SER A 77 -0.09 -4.67 39.68
C SER A 77 0.62 -4.57 41.04
N GLY A 78 0.51 -5.59 41.90
CA GLY A 78 1.23 -5.69 43.16
C GLY A 78 0.52 -5.06 44.36
N ASN A 79 -0.72 -4.58 44.19
CA ASN A 79 -1.52 -3.97 45.26
C ASN A 79 -1.92 -4.98 46.36
N VAL A 80 -1.83 -6.27 46.07
CA VAL A 80 -2.08 -7.39 47.00
C VAL A 80 -0.86 -8.33 47.11
N GLY A 81 0.30 -7.90 46.62
CA GLY A 81 1.50 -8.72 46.44
C GLY A 81 1.66 -9.20 44.98
N SER A 82 2.85 -8.99 44.39
CA SER A 82 3.12 -9.42 43.02
C SER A 82 3.55 -10.89 43.00
N LEU A 83 2.75 -11.75 42.39
CA LEU A 83 3.04 -13.19 42.32
C LEU A 83 4.15 -13.55 41.31
N PHE A 84 4.41 -12.71 40.30
CA PHE A 84 5.36 -13.00 39.21
C PHE A 84 6.07 -11.76 38.68
N THR A 85 7.29 -11.93 38.17
CA THR A 85 8.04 -10.90 37.44
C THR A 85 7.59 -10.91 35.98
N LYS A 86 7.16 -9.77 35.47
CA LYS A 86 6.77 -9.58 34.06
C LYS A 86 7.87 -8.80 33.37
N ARG A 87 8.28 -9.23 32.18
CA ARG A 87 9.35 -8.57 31.41
C ARG A 87 8.91 -8.46 29.97
N PHE A 88 9.05 -7.26 29.42
CA PHE A 88 8.98 -7.03 27.99
C PHE A 88 10.40 -6.91 27.45
N HIS A 89 10.58 -7.29 26.19
CA HIS A 89 11.83 -7.01 25.49
C HIS A 89 12.03 -5.50 25.40
N ALA A 90 13.23 -5.04 25.73
CA ALA A 90 13.61 -3.65 25.57
C ALA A 90 14.16 -3.40 24.16
N ARG A 91 14.24 -2.14 23.73
CA ARG A 91 14.89 -1.73 22.46
C ARG A 91 16.33 -2.27 22.27
N SER A 92 17.02 -2.57 23.37
CA SER A 92 18.40 -3.09 23.38
C SER A 92 18.47 -4.62 23.44
N THR A 93 17.35 -5.33 23.27
CA THR A 93 17.37 -6.80 23.24
C THR A 93 18.18 -7.33 22.07
N GLU A 94 18.85 -8.47 22.28
CA GLU A 94 19.55 -9.22 21.24
C GLU A 94 18.58 -9.84 20.22
N PHE A 95 17.34 -10.13 20.64
CA PHE A 95 16.28 -10.65 19.78
C PHE A 95 15.73 -9.53 18.89
N PHE A 96 16.34 -9.34 17.72
CA PHE A 96 16.03 -8.23 16.81
C PHE A 96 14.53 -8.08 16.51
N MET A 97 13.86 -9.18 16.18
CA MET A 97 12.43 -9.21 15.83
C MET A 97 11.49 -9.04 17.04
N LYS A 98 12.01 -9.05 18.27
CA LYS A 98 11.24 -8.85 19.50
C LYS A 98 11.41 -7.46 20.10
N ARG A 99 12.10 -6.56 19.38
CA ARG A 99 12.22 -5.16 19.81
C ARG A 99 10.84 -4.49 19.72
N PRO A 100 10.47 -3.64 20.69
CA PRO A 100 9.22 -2.88 20.61
C PRO A 100 9.29 -1.91 19.43
N VAL A 101 8.23 -1.90 18.62
CA VAL A 101 8.10 -1.04 17.43
C VAL A 101 6.77 -0.29 17.47
N LEU A 102 6.75 0.89 16.83
CA LEU A 102 5.53 1.56 16.44
C LEU A 102 5.43 1.41 14.93
N GLU A 103 4.38 0.75 14.46
CA GLU A 103 4.16 0.51 13.04
C GLU A 103 3.01 1.39 12.54
N ALA A 104 3.21 2.01 11.37
CA ALA A 104 2.16 2.69 10.64
C ALA A 104 1.80 1.84 9.42
N GLN A 105 0.55 1.40 9.34
CA GLN A 105 0.03 0.57 8.26
C GLN A 105 -0.98 1.37 7.43
N TRP A 106 -0.83 1.39 6.11
CA TRP A 106 -1.81 1.97 5.18
C TRP A 106 -1.68 1.29 3.81
N ASP A 107 -2.74 1.34 3.01
CA ASP A 107 -2.68 0.89 1.61
C ASP A 107 -1.98 1.96 0.77
N ASP A 108 -0.75 1.67 0.35
CA ASP A 108 0.06 2.56 -0.49
C ASP A 108 -0.05 2.22 -1.99
N SER A 109 -0.96 1.31 -2.37
CA SER A 109 -1.01 0.78 -3.73
C SER A 109 -1.50 1.80 -4.77
N THR A 110 -0.72 1.97 -5.83
CA THR A 110 -1.11 2.70 -7.03
C THR A 110 -1.71 1.73 -8.05
N LYS A 111 -2.92 2.03 -8.51
CA LYS A 111 -3.73 1.15 -9.38
C LYS A 111 -3.90 1.74 -10.78
N ASP A 112 -2.83 1.77 -11.56
CA ASP A 112 -2.89 2.28 -12.94
C ASP A 112 -3.46 1.23 -13.89
N GLN A 113 -4.75 1.37 -14.19
CA GLN A 113 -5.52 0.44 -15.00
C GLN A 113 -5.24 0.60 -16.50
N ARG A 114 -4.24 1.39 -16.91
CA ARG A 114 -3.93 1.60 -18.34
C ARG A 114 -3.69 0.32 -19.14
N ALA A 115 -3.02 -0.68 -18.57
CA ALA A 115 -2.79 -1.96 -19.25
C ALA A 115 -3.99 -2.93 -19.20
N ASN A 116 -4.91 -2.71 -18.27
CA ASN A 116 -6.06 -3.58 -17.98
C ASN A 116 -7.35 -2.75 -17.94
N PHE A 117 -7.52 -1.84 -18.90
CA PHE A 117 -8.62 -0.89 -18.90
C PHE A 117 -9.86 -1.56 -19.48
N PHE A 118 -10.96 -1.58 -18.74
CA PHE A 118 -12.23 -2.16 -19.22
C PHE A 118 -13.24 -1.08 -19.60
N LEU A 119 -13.91 -1.30 -20.73
CA LEU A 119 -15.10 -0.54 -21.10
C LEU A 119 -16.23 -0.83 -20.12
N SER A 120 -17.06 0.19 -19.89
CA SER A 120 -18.24 0.08 -19.06
C SER A 120 -19.18 -0.99 -19.59
N SER A 121 -19.69 -1.82 -18.67
CA SER A 121 -20.60 -2.90 -18.96
C SER A 121 -21.78 -2.86 -18.01
N SER A 122 -22.97 -3.16 -18.53
CA SER A 122 -24.22 -3.15 -17.76
C SER A 122 -24.32 -4.27 -16.72
N VAL A 123 -23.45 -5.28 -16.83
CA VAL A 123 -23.35 -6.40 -15.88
C VAL A 123 -22.44 -6.10 -14.69
N LEU A 124 -21.68 -5.00 -14.73
CA LEU A 124 -20.78 -4.56 -13.66
C LEU A 124 -21.43 -3.43 -12.86
N SER A 125 -21.04 -3.29 -11.59
CA SER A 125 -21.49 -2.16 -10.77
C SER A 125 -20.90 -0.83 -11.27
N ALA A 126 -21.46 0.30 -10.84
CA ALA A 126 -20.90 1.61 -11.17
C ALA A 126 -19.45 1.77 -10.67
N ALA A 127 -19.12 1.17 -9.53
CA ALA A 127 -17.77 1.18 -8.98
C ALA A 127 -16.80 0.32 -9.79
N ASP A 128 -17.22 -0.88 -10.21
CA ASP A 128 -16.38 -1.79 -11.01
C ASP A 128 -16.15 -1.27 -12.43
N ASN A 129 -17.08 -0.45 -12.95
CA ASN A 129 -16.94 0.21 -14.23
C ASN A 129 -15.96 1.39 -14.21
N LEU A 130 -15.57 1.87 -13.02
CA LEU A 130 -14.66 3.01 -12.87
C LEU A 130 -13.21 2.54 -13.01
N ASN A 131 -12.54 3.07 -14.03
CA ASN A 131 -11.13 2.82 -14.28
C ASN A 131 -10.32 4.09 -13.97
N THR A 132 -9.08 3.93 -13.54
CA THR A 132 -8.19 4.99 -13.09
C THR A 132 -6.91 4.95 -13.89
N LEU A 133 -6.60 6.06 -14.54
CA LEU A 133 -5.37 6.25 -15.30
C LEU A 133 -4.43 7.19 -14.55
N PHE A 134 -3.13 6.90 -14.66
CA PHE A 134 -2.08 7.72 -14.07
C PHE A 134 -1.22 8.41 -15.13
N LEU A 135 -0.72 9.58 -14.78
CA LEU A 135 0.32 10.32 -15.48
C LEU A 135 1.50 10.54 -14.55
N TYR A 136 2.64 9.95 -14.92
CA TYR A 136 3.91 10.06 -14.19
C TYR A 136 4.83 11.06 -14.89
N ASN A 137 4.95 12.27 -14.36
CA ASN A 137 5.85 13.29 -14.91
C ASN A 137 7.28 13.10 -14.38
N ARG A 138 8.11 12.38 -15.15
CA ARG A 138 9.51 12.12 -14.83
C ARG A 138 10.44 12.97 -15.69
N PHE A 139 11.21 13.86 -15.06
CA PHE A 139 12.28 14.60 -15.72
C PHE A 139 13.63 14.10 -15.22
N ARG A 140 14.45 13.56 -16.14
CA ARG A 140 15.78 13.00 -15.85
C ARG A 140 15.77 11.96 -14.72
N GLY A 141 14.75 11.09 -14.70
CA GLY A 141 14.60 10.01 -13.71
C GLY A 141 13.83 10.40 -12.44
N ASN A 142 13.72 11.69 -12.12
CA ASN A 142 13.03 12.17 -10.92
C ASN A 142 11.58 12.56 -11.24
N LEU A 143 10.66 12.26 -10.32
CA LEU A 143 9.31 12.77 -10.39
C LEU A 143 9.31 14.27 -10.07
N THR A 144 8.69 15.07 -10.94
CA THR A 144 8.61 16.52 -10.80
C THR A 144 7.19 16.99 -11.10
N ASN A 145 6.69 17.97 -10.36
CA ASN A 145 5.39 18.55 -10.66
C ASN A 145 5.42 19.26 -12.03
N ILE A 146 4.30 19.22 -12.74
CA ILE A 146 4.10 20.02 -13.95
C ILE A 146 4.07 21.48 -13.53
N SER A 147 4.91 22.31 -14.17
CA SER A 147 4.97 23.74 -13.89
C SER A 147 3.75 24.47 -14.45
N GLY A 148 3.33 25.54 -13.77
CA GLY A 148 2.23 26.40 -14.22
C GLY A 148 0.81 25.89 -13.90
N LEU A 149 0.68 24.78 -13.15
CA LEU A 149 -0.63 24.36 -12.65
C LEU A 149 -1.07 25.21 -11.46
N THR A 150 -2.34 25.64 -11.47
CA THR A 150 -2.97 26.29 -10.33
C THR A 150 -3.58 25.21 -9.42
N ASN A 151 -3.22 25.18 -8.14
CA ASN A 151 -3.69 24.20 -7.15
C ASN A 151 -3.45 22.72 -7.53
N ASP A 152 -2.45 22.45 -8.37
CA ASP A 152 -2.19 21.13 -8.99
C ASP A 152 -3.37 20.59 -9.82
N ALA A 153 -4.29 21.45 -10.27
CA ALA A 153 -5.47 21.04 -11.03
C ALA A 153 -5.13 20.82 -12.51
N LEU A 154 -5.67 19.74 -13.06
CA LEU A 154 -5.50 19.31 -14.43
C LEU A 154 -6.85 18.83 -14.99
N SER A 155 -6.96 18.71 -16.30
CA SER A 155 -8.10 18.06 -16.93
C SER A 155 -7.61 17.03 -17.94
N VAL A 156 -8.36 15.94 -18.09
CA VAL A 156 -8.14 14.96 -19.14
C VAL A 156 -9.38 14.80 -20.00
N SER A 157 -9.19 14.83 -21.31
CA SER A 157 -10.22 14.52 -22.31
C SER A 157 -9.79 13.34 -23.15
N PHE A 158 -10.78 12.59 -23.64
CA PHE A 158 -10.55 11.35 -24.38
C PHE A 158 -10.95 11.50 -25.83
N TYR A 159 -10.18 10.91 -26.73
CA TYR A 159 -10.39 11.03 -28.18
C TYR A 159 -10.24 9.67 -28.86
N THR A 160 -10.91 9.52 -30.00
CA THR A 160 -10.76 8.35 -30.86
C THR A 160 -9.51 8.44 -31.72
N ALA A 161 -9.00 7.29 -32.15
CA ALA A 161 -7.88 7.22 -33.07
C ALA A 161 -8.28 7.54 -34.52
N SER A 162 -7.48 8.36 -35.20
CA SER A 162 -7.51 8.44 -36.66
C SER A 162 -6.83 7.22 -37.30
N SER A 163 -7.04 7.03 -38.60
CA SER A 163 -6.30 6.04 -39.39
C SER A 163 -4.79 6.23 -39.34
N GLY A 164 -4.30 7.44 -39.07
CA GLY A 164 -2.89 7.77 -38.88
C GLY A 164 -2.37 7.64 -37.44
N GLY A 165 -3.20 7.21 -36.49
CA GLY A 165 -2.79 7.03 -35.08
C GLY A 165 -2.64 8.32 -34.27
N ALA A 166 -3.31 9.41 -34.68
CA ALA A 166 -3.41 10.64 -33.91
C ALA A 166 -4.82 10.81 -33.31
N PRO A 167 -4.97 11.50 -32.15
CA PRO A 167 -6.29 11.83 -31.61
C PRO A 167 -7.05 12.72 -32.60
N ILE A 168 -8.32 12.41 -32.86
CA ILE A 168 -9.19 13.18 -33.74
C ILE A 168 -10.59 13.33 -33.16
N GLY A 169 -11.34 14.26 -33.78
CA GLY A 169 -12.75 14.48 -33.48
C GLY A 169 -12.96 15.32 -32.23
N SER A 170 -14.18 15.25 -31.71
CA SER A 170 -14.55 15.88 -30.45
C SER A 170 -14.25 14.96 -29.26
N PRO A 171 -14.08 15.51 -28.05
CA PRO A 171 -13.91 14.69 -26.86
C PRO A 171 -15.05 13.68 -26.70
N VAL A 172 -14.70 12.44 -26.40
CA VAL A 172 -15.64 11.38 -26.09
C VAL A 172 -16.30 11.66 -24.74
N ILE A 173 -17.60 11.38 -24.66
CA ILE A 173 -18.35 11.49 -23.40
C ILE A 173 -17.95 10.32 -22.50
N VAL A 174 -17.52 10.65 -21.29
CA VAL A 174 -17.19 9.70 -20.22
C VAL A 174 -18.09 9.94 -19.02
N THR A 175 -18.17 8.95 -18.13
CA THR A 175 -18.86 9.07 -16.85
C THR A 175 -17.82 9.28 -15.76
N ASP A 176 -17.95 10.34 -14.98
CA ASP A 176 -17.04 10.60 -13.86
C ASP A 176 -17.37 9.74 -12.63
N ALA A 177 -16.56 9.88 -11.57
CA ALA A 177 -16.75 9.15 -10.32
C ALA A 177 -18.07 9.48 -9.58
N THR A 178 -18.76 10.57 -9.94
CA THR A 178 -20.08 10.95 -9.39
C THR A 178 -21.24 10.35 -10.19
N GLY A 179 -20.94 9.71 -11.33
CA GLY A 179 -21.94 9.19 -12.26
C GLY A 179 -22.41 10.21 -13.30
N SER A 180 -21.77 11.38 -13.40
CA SER A 180 -22.15 12.43 -14.35
C SER A 180 -21.48 12.22 -15.70
N SER A 181 -22.23 12.41 -16.79
CA SER A 181 -21.68 12.39 -18.15
C SER A 181 -20.97 13.70 -18.46
N VAL A 182 -19.67 13.63 -18.75
CA VAL A 182 -18.78 14.77 -18.96
C VAL A 182 -17.87 14.56 -20.17
N THR A 183 -17.35 15.63 -20.76
CA THR A 183 -16.39 15.60 -21.88
C THR A 183 -14.93 15.75 -21.43
N LYS A 184 -14.72 15.98 -20.14
CA LYS A 184 -13.42 16.07 -19.49
C LYS A 184 -13.55 15.61 -18.03
N ILE A 185 -12.50 15.01 -17.51
CA ILE A 185 -12.38 14.67 -16.09
C ILE A 185 -11.47 15.68 -15.43
N GLU A 186 -12.00 16.36 -14.41
CA GLU A 186 -11.18 17.20 -13.55
C GLU A 186 -10.34 16.29 -12.66
N CYS A 187 -9.02 16.49 -12.70
CA CYS A 187 -8.05 15.66 -12.02
C CYS A 187 -7.01 16.52 -11.30
N GLY A 188 -6.19 15.86 -10.50
CA GLY A 188 -5.11 16.51 -9.78
C GLY A 188 -4.02 15.51 -9.43
N ARG A 189 -3.14 15.92 -8.51
CA ARG A 189 -2.12 15.02 -7.98
C ARG A 189 -2.76 13.89 -7.20
N GLU A 190 -2.18 12.70 -7.35
CA GLU A 190 -2.50 11.57 -6.49
C GLU A 190 -2.32 11.98 -5.02
N ILE A 191 -3.26 11.54 -4.17
CA ILE A 191 -3.18 11.70 -2.72
C ILE A 191 -2.94 10.31 -2.14
N ASN A 192 -1.75 10.09 -1.58
CA ASN A 192 -1.40 8.86 -0.88
C ASN A 192 -1.32 9.18 0.62
N ASN A 193 -2.13 8.50 1.43
CA ASN A 193 -2.23 8.72 2.87
C ASN A 193 -2.36 10.22 3.28
N GLY A 194 -3.25 10.96 2.60
CA GLY A 194 -3.47 12.39 2.87
C GLY A 194 -2.40 13.35 2.32
N VAL A 195 -1.31 12.83 1.74
CA VAL A 195 -0.22 13.63 1.18
C VAL A 195 -0.26 13.59 -0.35
N ARG A 196 -0.12 14.75 -1.00
CA ARG A 196 -0.05 14.81 -2.47
C ARG A 196 1.28 14.21 -2.95
N SER A 197 1.23 13.20 -3.82
CA SER A 197 2.40 12.60 -4.47
C SER A 197 3.05 13.56 -5.46
N THR A 198 4.36 13.73 -5.43
CA THR A 198 5.08 14.62 -6.37
C THR A 198 5.05 14.05 -7.79
N GLY A 199 4.63 14.85 -8.77
CA GLY A 199 4.71 14.50 -10.20
C GLY A 199 3.82 13.34 -10.66
N ILE A 200 2.87 12.90 -9.83
CA ILE A 200 1.91 11.83 -10.16
C ILE A 200 0.51 12.43 -10.19
N TYR A 201 -0.18 12.31 -11.32
CA TYR A 201 -1.54 12.78 -11.53
C TYR A 201 -2.46 11.60 -11.85
N THR A 202 -3.72 11.68 -11.44
CA THR A 202 -4.66 10.56 -11.56
C THR A 202 -6.05 11.02 -12.00
N ALA A 203 -6.71 10.21 -12.82
CA ALA A 203 -8.06 10.47 -13.29
C ALA A 203 -8.87 9.16 -13.34
N SER A 204 -10.02 9.16 -12.67
CA SER A 204 -10.93 8.02 -12.62
C SER A 204 -12.20 8.29 -13.43
N PHE A 205 -12.55 7.38 -14.34
CA PHE A 205 -13.70 7.51 -15.23
C PHE A 205 -14.15 6.16 -15.77
N ALA A 206 -15.40 6.13 -16.23
CA ALA A 206 -15.99 5.02 -16.94
C ALA A 206 -16.32 5.46 -18.37
N ILE A 207 -16.14 4.58 -19.36
CA ILE A 207 -16.38 4.91 -20.77
C ILE A 207 -17.01 3.74 -21.50
N THR A 208 -17.99 4.04 -22.35
CA THR A 208 -18.50 3.10 -23.35
C THR A 208 -17.98 3.55 -24.71
N SER A 209 -17.34 2.65 -25.45
CA SER A 209 -16.81 2.92 -26.79
C SER A 209 -16.70 1.60 -27.55
N SER A 210 -16.75 1.66 -28.88
CA SER A 210 -16.45 0.52 -29.76
C SER A 210 -15.04 0.60 -30.37
N ASP A 211 -14.26 1.62 -30.02
CA ASP A 211 -12.96 1.89 -30.60
C ASP A 211 -11.89 1.00 -29.97
N ALA A 212 -11.06 0.38 -30.80
CA ALA A 212 -9.95 -0.45 -30.34
C ALA A 212 -8.82 0.36 -29.69
N THR A 213 -8.80 1.68 -29.88
CA THR A 213 -7.75 2.56 -29.35
C THR A 213 -8.34 3.94 -29.06
N LEU A 214 -8.09 4.40 -27.84
CA LEU A 214 -8.45 5.73 -27.37
C LEU A 214 -7.19 6.50 -27.00
N PHE A 215 -7.31 7.82 -26.99
CA PHE A 215 -6.26 8.73 -26.57
C PHE A 215 -6.69 9.52 -25.35
N ASP A 216 -5.81 9.62 -24.36
CA ASP A 216 -5.93 10.53 -23.24
C ASP A 216 -5.07 11.77 -23.49
N VAL A 217 -5.69 12.95 -23.42
CA VAL A 217 -5.03 14.25 -23.57
C VAL A 217 -5.17 15.01 -22.26
N TRP A 218 -4.04 15.29 -21.61
CA TRP A 218 -3.96 15.98 -20.33
C TRP A 218 -3.56 17.43 -20.55
N PHE A 219 -4.37 18.35 -20.03
CA PHE A 219 -4.27 19.77 -20.36
C PHE A 219 -4.76 20.68 -19.22
N THR A 220 -4.37 21.95 -19.29
CA THR A 220 -4.98 23.02 -18.51
C THR A 220 -5.27 24.21 -19.41
N GLY A 221 -6.50 24.75 -19.37
CA GLY A 221 -6.93 25.79 -20.30
C GLY A 221 -6.75 25.34 -21.76
N SER A 222 -5.87 26.00 -22.50
CA SER A 222 -5.50 25.67 -23.88
C SER A 222 -4.15 24.96 -24.02
N THR A 223 -3.47 24.66 -22.91
CA THR A 223 -2.13 24.06 -22.92
C THR A 223 -2.21 22.57 -22.68
N GLU A 224 -1.81 21.78 -23.68
CA GLU A 224 -1.66 20.32 -23.58
C GLU A 224 -0.26 19.98 -23.04
N PHE A 225 -0.20 19.06 -22.07
CA PHE A 225 1.04 18.61 -21.47
C PHE A 225 1.42 17.20 -21.88
N PHE A 226 0.42 16.34 -22.11
CA PHE A 226 0.65 14.94 -22.39
C PHE A 226 -0.48 14.34 -23.21
N THR A 227 -0.11 13.56 -24.22
CA THR A 227 -1.05 12.80 -25.05
C THR A 227 -0.51 11.39 -25.23
N ARG A 228 -1.34 10.38 -24.98
CA ARG A 228 -0.98 8.98 -25.19
C ARG A 228 -2.18 8.16 -25.62
N SER A 229 -1.93 7.00 -26.23
CA SER A 229 -2.96 6.01 -26.53
C SER A 229 -3.03 4.91 -25.48
N PHE A 230 -4.21 4.32 -25.35
CA PHE A 230 -4.44 3.08 -24.62
C PHE A 230 -5.49 2.24 -25.35
N LYS A 231 -5.50 0.94 -25.07
CA LYS A 231 -6.39 -0.02 -25.75
C LYS A 231 -7.41 -0.54 -24.74
N PRO A 232 -8.67 -0.08 -24.79
CA PRO A 232 -9.69 -0.56 -23.88
C PRO A 232 -10.10 -2.00 -24.24
N GLN A 233 -10.45 -2.78 -23.22
CA GLN A 233 -10.92 -4.15 -23.34
C GLN A 233 -12.43 -4.20 -23.09
N SER A 234 -13.14 -5.03 -23.86
CA SER A 234 -14.56 -5.29 -23.57
C SER A 234 -14.68 -6.33 -22.47
N TYR A 235 -15.47 -6.04 -21.44
CA TYR A 235 -15.81 -7.04 -20.44
C TYR A 235 -16.90 -7.97 -20.98
N THR A 236 -16.67 -9.29 -20.89
CA THR A 236 -17.67 -10.31 -21.20
C THR A 236 -17.78 -11.29 -20.03
N PRO A 237 -19.00 -11.62 -19.56
CA PRO A 237 -19.17 -12.63 -18.53
C PRO A 237 -18.65 -13.99 -19.00
N ASN A 238 -17.87 -14.65 -18.14
CA ASN A 238 -17.42 -16.01 -18.40
C ASN A 238 -18.57 -17.00 -18.16
N LEU A 239 -18.73 -17.95 -19.08
CA LEU A 239 -19.68 -19.07 -18.95
C LEU A 239 -19.09 -20.26 -18.18
N GLU A 240 -17.79 -20.22 -17.87
CA GLU A 240 -17.08 -21.24 -17.10
C GLU A 240 -16.56 -20.63 -15.78
N ASP A 241 -16.81 -21.31 -14.67
CA ASP A 241 -16.20 -21.01 -13.38
C ASP A 241 -14.89 -21.79 -13.23
N ARG A 242 -13.82 -21.30 -13.85
CA ARG A 242 -12.48 -21.90 -13.74
C ARG A 242 -11.49 -20.88 -13.21
N THR A 243 -10.77 -21.27 -12.16
CA THR A 243 -9.58 -20.54 -11.74
C THR A 243 -8.35 -21.05 -12.48
N GLU A 244 -7.63 -20.15 -13.14
CA GLU A 244 -6.33 -20.46 -13.71
C GLU A 244 -5.23 -20.22 -12.67
N PRO A 245 -4.34 -21.19 -12.44
CA PRO A 245 -3.16 -20.93 -11.62
C PRO A 245 -2.24 -19.95 -12.35
N TYR A 246 -1.58 -19.09 -11.60
CA TYR A 246 -0.59 -18.16 -12.15
C TYR A 246 0.82 -18.75 -12.02
N PHE A 247 1.69 -18.34 -12.92
CA PHE A 247 3.14 -18.46 -12.79
C PHE A 247 3.71 -17.08 -12.50
N ASN A 248 4.54 -17.00 -11.48
CA ASN A 248 5.02 -15.73 -10.94
C ASN A 248 6.54 -15.64 -10.97
N LYS A 249 7.08 -14.45 -11.24
CA LYS A 249 8.51 -14.16 -11.16
C LYS A 249 8.76 -12.73 -10.70
N ILE A 250 9.64 -12.52 -9.72
CA ILE A 250 10.18 -11.18 -9.43
C ILE A 250 11.37 -10.94 -10.38
N ILE A 251 11.22 -10.00 -11.32
CA ILE A 251 12.16 -9.85 -12.45
C ILE A 251 13.49 -9.21 -12.05
N ASN A 252 13.50 -8.40 -10.99
CA ASN A 252 14.64 -7.61 -10.56
C ASN A 252 15.04 -7.88 -9.10
N LEU A 253 14.74 -9.10 -8.61
CA LEU A 253 15.19 -9.55 -7.31
C LEU A 253 16.69 -9.85 -7.35
N LYS A 254 17.46 -9.17 -6.50
CA LYS A 254 18.86 -9.48 -6.24
C LYS A 254 18.96 -10.60 -5.21
N PRO A 255 20.02 -11.42 -5.25
CA PRO A 255 20.26 -12.43 -4.21
C PRO A 255 20.55 -11.80 -2.84
N THR A 256 21.10 -10.58 -2.81
CA THR A 256 21.50 -9.87 -1.59
C THR A 256 21.06 -8.41 -1.63
N TYR A 257 20.75 -7.85 -0.47
CA TYR A 257 20.41 -6.43 -0.26
C TYR A 257 20.96 -5.94 1.08
N ASN A 258 21.20 -4.64 1.17
CA ASN A 258 21.54 -3.98 2.43
C ASN A 258 20.28 -3.45 3.14
N ARG A 259 20.33 -3.31 4.47
CA ARG A 259 19.21 -2.80 5.29
C ARG A 259 18.77 -1.37 4.96
N LEU A 260 19.60 -0.60 4.26
CA LEU A 260 19.30 0.78 3.85
C LEU A 260 18.64 0.86 2.47
N GLU A 261 18.61 -0.25 1.73
CA GLU A 261 17.97 -0.29 0.41
C GLU A 261 16.46 -0.29 0.52
N LYS A 262 15.81 0.40 -0.42
CA LYS A 262 14.35 0.38 -0.61
C LYS A 262 14.01 0.05 -2.07
N PRO A 263 14.27 -1.18 -2.54
CA PRO A 263 14.07 -1.53 -3.94
C PRO A 263 12.59 -1.59 -4.31
N ARG A 264 12.28 -1.11 -5.52
CA ARG A 264 11.03 -1.45 -6.20
C ARG A 264 11.14 -2.83 -6.81
N LEU A 265 10.39 -3.80 -6.32
CA LEU A 265 10.35 -5.16 -6.87
C LEU A 265 9.20 -5.28 -7.86
N ARG A 266 9.51 -5.73 -9.09
CA ARG A 266 8.52 -5.93 -10.15
C ARG A 266 8.14 -7.40 -10.26
N VAL A 267 6.85 -7.66 -10.26
CA VAL A 267 6.26 -8.99 -10.36
C VAL A 267 5.71 -9.20 -11.76
N PHE A 268 6.22 -10.22 -12.41
CA PHE A 268 5.68 -10.78 -13.63
C PHE A 268 4.74 -11.92 -13.25
N ALA A 269 3.47 -11.82 -13.67
CA ALA A 269 2.45 -12.83 -13.49
C ALA A 269 1.88 -13.21 -14.85
N ARG A 270 1.65 -14.50 -15.07
CA ARG A 270 0.93 -15.00 -16.25
C ARG A 270 0.11 -16.22 -15.92
N PRO A 271 -1.00 -16.48 -16.64
CA PRO A 271 -1.72 -17.73 -16.48
C PRO A 271 -0.85 -18.93 -16.87
N LYS A 272 -0.80 -19.96 -16.04
CA LYS A 272 0.05 -21.15 -16.23
C LYS A 272 -0.34 -21.97 -17.45
N ARG A 273 -1.62 -21.90 -17.86
CA ARG A 273 -2.16 -22.59 -19.04
C ARG A 273 -2.06 -21.78 -20.34
N TRP A 274 -1.38 -20.64 -20.32
CA TRP A 274 -1.15 -19.83 -21.50
C TRP A 274 -0.39 -20.63 -22.58
N GLN A 275 -0.99 -20.70 -23.78
CA GLN A 275 -0.40 -21.33 -24.95
C GLN A 275 0.04 -20.25 -25.93
N PRO A 276 1.33 -20.19 -26.32
CA PRO A 276 1.77 -19.25 -27.35
C PRO A 276 1.09 -19.58 -28.68
N THR A 277 0.60 -18.56 -29.37
CA THR A 277 0.21 -18.67 -30.79
C THR A 277 1.46 -18.60 -31.69
N ILE A 278 1.36 -19.07 -32.93
CA ILE A 278 2.45 -19.00 -33.93
C ILE A 278 2.96 -17.56 -34.11
N TYR A 279 2.09 -16.56 -33.96
CA TYR A 279 2.46 -15.14 -34.00
C TYR A 279 3.23 -14.68 -32.75
N THR A 280 2.91 -15.19 -31.56
CA THR A 280 3.69 -14.90 -30.34
C THR A 280 5.07 -15.59 -30.31
N VAL A 281 5.32 -16.60 -31.14
CA VAL A 281 6.68 -17.15 -31.32
C VAL A 281 7.57 -16.18 -32.10
N ALA A 282 6.98 -15.30 -32.92
CA ALA A 282 7.69 -14.29 -33.70
C ALA A 282 7.88 -12.95 -32.96
N SER A 283 7.05 -12.65 -31.93
CA SER A 283 7.26 -11.51 -31.03
C SER A 283 7.81 -12.00 -29.68
N VAL A 284 9.08 -11.69 -29.40
CA VAL A 284 9.88 -12.28 -28.31
C VAL A 284 9.37 -12.00 -26.87
N ASP A 285 8.34 -11.17 -26.68
CA ASP A 285 7.88 -10.76 -25.35
C ASP A 285 6.60 -11.48 -24.92
N VAL A 286 6.70 -12.27 -23.86
CA VAL A 286 5.54 -12.85 -23.17
C VAL A 286 4.79 -11.73 -22.44
N GLU A 287 3.49 -11.58 -22.72
CA GLU A 287 2.67 -10.53 -22.11
C GLU A 287 2.47 -10.77 -20.60
N ASN A 288 2.73 -9.74 -19.81
CA ASN A 288 2.49 -9.74 -18.36
C ASN A 288 1.00 -9.51 -18.08
N THR A 289 0.44 -10.22 -17.12
CA THR A 289 -0.94 -10.04 -16.67
C THR A 289 -0.96 -9.21 -15.39
N VAL A 290 -1.78 -8.17 -15.36
CA VAL A 290 -2.02 -7.37 -14.16
C VAL A 290 -2.98 -8.14 -13.24
N VAL A 291 -2.57 -8.38 -12.00
CA VAL A 291 -3.42 -8.94 -10.95
C VAL A 291 -3.80 -7.80 -10.00
N GLU A 292 -5.06 -7.37 -10.01
CA GLU A 292 -5.46 -6.15 -9.29
C GLU A 292 -5.38 -6.27 -7.75
N ASP A 293 -5.77 -7.43 -7.21
CA ASP A 293 -5.71 -7.74 -5.78
C ASP A 293 -4.64 -8.80 -5.53
N ALA A 294 -3.39 -8.36 -5.60
CA ALA A 294 -2.21 -9.13 -5.22
C ALA A 294 -1.62 -8.59 -3.91
N TYR A 295 -1.16 -9.49 -3.03
CA TYR A 295 -0.58 -9.18 -1.73
C TYR A 295 0.74 -9.90 -1.55
N TYR A 296 1.69 -9.31 -0.82
CA TYR A 296 2.94 -9.96 -0.46
C TYR A 296 3.05 -10.22 1.05
N LYS A 297 3.87 -11.20 1.38
CA LYS A 297 4.31 -11.54 2.73
C LYS A 297 5.83 -11.70 2.71
N ILE A 298 6.48 -11.32 3.81
CA ILE A 298 7.91 -11.54 4.03
C ILE A 298 8.10 -12.28 5.33
N PHE A 299 8.84 -13.37 5.26
CA PHE A 299 9.18 -14.18 6.42
C PHE A 299 10.65 -14.59 6.39
N ARG A 300 11.22 -14.78 7.57
CA ARG A 300 12.57 -15.30 7.73
C ARG A 300 12.57 -16.80 7.47
N ILE A 301 13.51 -17.27 6.64
CA ILE A 301 13.50 -18.66 6.15
C ILE A 301 13.88 -19.67 7.26
N GLU A 302 14.74 -19.28 8.20
CA GLU A 302 15.28 -20.19 9.21
C GLU A 302 14.22 -20.68 10.20
N ASP A 303 13.31 -19.80 10.60
CA ASP A 303 12.32 -20.06 11.64
C ASP A 303 10.87 -19.75 11.23
N ASN A 304 10.66 -19.33 9.97
CA ASN A 304 9.36 -18.92 9.43
C ASN A 304 8.68 -17.77 10.19
N ILE A 305 9.45 -16.93 10.89
CA ILE A 305 8.90 -15.73 11.50
C ILE A 305 8.44 -14.77 10.40
N GLU A 306 7.16 -14.43 10.41
CA GLU A 306 6.60 -13.40 9.53
C GLU A 306 7.06 -12.03 10.03
N VAL A 307 7.76 -11.28 9.17
CA VAL A 307 8.17 -9.90 9.46
C VAL A 307 7.16 -8.92 8.90
N ILE A 308 6.61 -9.23 7.71
CA ILE A 308 5.49 -8.51 7.10
C ILE A 308 4.46 -9.55 6.71
N SER A 309 3.35 -9.62 7.44
CA SER A 309 2.23 -10.51 7.13
C SER A 309 1.36 -9.97 5.99
N TYR A 310 0.45 -10.80 5.49
CA TYR A 310 -0.53 -10.37 4.49
C TYR A 310 -1.50 -9.32 5.04
N GLY A 311 -1.48 -8.12 4.46
CA GLY A 311 -2.48 -7.07 4.72
C GLY A 311 -3.79 -7.36 3.99
N THR A 312 -4.50 -8.42 4.38
CA THR A 312 -5.77 -8.84 3.75
C THR A 312 -7.01 -8.49 4.58
N GLY A 313 -6.81 -7.85 5.73
CA GLY A 313 -7.89 -7.37 6.59
C GLY A 313 -8.49 -6.06 6.10
N THR A 314 -8.93 -5.22 7.03
CA THR A 314 -9.45 -3.87 6.73
C THR A 314 -8.38 -2.99 6.10
N MET A 315 -7.13 -3.07 6.59
CA MET A 315 -6.00 -2.36 6.03
C MET A 315 -5.24 -3.25 5.03
N LYS A 316 -5.01 -2.71 3.84
CA LYS A 316 -4.41 -3.41 2.71
C LYS A 316 -2.93 -3.07 2.50
N TYR A 317 -2.16 -3.04 3.59
CA TYR A 317 -0.80 -2.48 3.61
C TYR A 317 0.26 -3.28 2.83
N SER A 318 -0.02 -4.53 2.46
CA SER A 318 0.89 -5.33 1.63
C SER A 318 0.36 -5.57 0.21
N ARG A 319 -0.62 -4.76 -0.22
CA ARG A 319 -1.17 -4.84 -1.58
C ARG A 319 -0.16 -4.32 -2.60
N LEU A 320 -0.02 -5.04 -3.71
CA LEU A 320 0.85 -4.64 -4.80
C LEU A 320 0.20 -3.53 -5.63
N SER A 321 1.01 -2.56 -6.01
CA SER A 321 0.68 -1.61 -7.08
C SER A 321 0.73 -2.29 -8.44
N TYR A 322 0.20 -1.64 -9.47
CA TYR A 322 0.37 -2.05 -10.85
C TYR A 322 0.38 -0.86 -11.82
N ASP A 323 1.15 -1.03 -12.89
CA ASP A 323 1.23 -0.11 -14.01
C ASP A 323 1.19 -0.87 -15.35
N VAL A 324 1.47 -0.17 -16.44
CA VAL A 324 1.52 -0.76 -17.79
C VAL A 324 2.50 -1.95 -17.91
N SER A 325 3.47 -2.07 -17.01
CA SER A 325 4.47 -3.15 -17.00
C SER A 325 4.10 -4.28 -16.02
N GLY A 326 2.94 -4.21 -15.38
CA GLY A 326 2.40 -5.19 -14.42
C GLY A 326 2.57 -4.79 -12.96
N ASN A 327 2.52 -5.80 -12.08
CA ASN A 327 2.52 -5.59 -10.64
C ASN A 327 3.90 -5.18 -10.10
N TYR A 328 3.92 -4.38 -9.04
CA TYR A 328 5.13 -4.02 -8.32
C TYR A 328 4.82 -3.60 -6.87
N PHE A 329 5.85 -3.56 -6.03
CA PHE A 329 5.78 -2.97 -4.70
C PHE A 329 7.16 -2.43 -4.30
N ASP A 330 7.17 -1.43 -3.44
CA ASP A 330 8.40 -0.90 -2.85
C ASP A 330 8.61 -1.59 -1.50
N LEU A 331 9.80 -2.18 -1.29
CA LEU A 331 10.10 -2.93 -0.08
C LEU A 331 11.15 -2.19 0.75
N ASP A 332 10.81 -1.78 1.97
CA ASP A 332 11.78 -1.28 2.95
C ASP A 332 12.52 -2.45 3.61
N MET A 333 13.84 -2.52 3.44
CA MET A 333 14.66 -3.58 4.01
C MET A 333 15.06 -3.33 5.48
N SER A 334 14.78 -2.15 6.02
CA SER A 334 15.19 -1.78 7.38
C SER A 334 14.59 -2.64 8.51
N PRO A 335 13.35 -3.17 8.41
CA PRO A 335 12.79 -4.07 9.42
C PRO A 335 13.41 -5.48 9.39
N LEU A 336 14.25 -5.79 8.40
CA LEU A 336 14.87 -7.09 8.26
C LEU A 336 16.23 -7.11 8.98
N GLU A 337 16.46 -8.16 9.76
CA GLU A 337 17.73 -8.42 10.45
C GLU A 337 18.80 -8.87 9.45
N ALA A 338 20.00 -8.29 9.54
CA ALA A 338 21.13 -8.64 8.71
C ALA A 338 21.70 -10.02 9.07
N GLY A 339 22.33 -10.66 8.08
CA GLY A 339 22.88 -12.01 8.20
C GLY A 339 21.90 -13.12 7.85
N TYR A 340 20.59 -12.85 7.83
CA TYR A 340 19.53 -13.83 7.57
C TYR A 340 19.01 -13.80 6.13
N SER A 341 18.39 -14.91 5.73
CA SER A 341 17.68 -15.05 4.46
C SER A 341 16.17 -14.95 4.66
N TYR A 342 15.51 -14.29 3.73
CA TYR A 342 14.09 -14.01 3.73
C TYR A 342 13.41 -14.56 2.47
N GLY A 343 12.17 -14.97 2.63
CA GLY A 343 11.28 -15.40 1.55
C GLY A 343 10.19 -14.36 1.32
N ILE A 344 9.95 -14.03 0.06
CA ILE A 344 8.77 -13.29 -0.40
C ILE A 344 7.78 -14.31 -0.95
N GLN A 345 6.54 -14.24 -0.47
CA GLN A 345 5.46 -15.08 -0.95
C GLN A 345 4.25 -14.22 -1.33
N LEU A 346 3.62 -14.55 -2.45
CA LEU A 346 2.51 -13.78 -3.00
C LEU A 346 1.18 -14.48 -2.72
N ALA A 347 0.11 -13.71 -2.55
CA ALA A 347 -1.25 -14.21 -2.47
C ALA A 347 -2.18 -13.36 -3.34
N TYR A 348 -3.07 -14.00 -4.09
CA TYR A 348 -4.00 -13.33 -5.00
C TYR A 348 -5.43 -13.52 -4.52
N TYR A 349 -6.22 -12.45 -4.54
CA TYR A 349 -7.66 -12.55 -4.28
C TYR A 349 -8.37 -12.97 -5.56
N LEU A 350 -8.81 -14.23 -5.61
CA LEU A 350 -9.44 -14.84 -6.78
C LEU A 350 -10.74 -15.52 -6.33
N GLN A 351 -11.86 -15.20 -6.99
CA GLN A 351 -13.18 -15.81 -6.72
C GLN A 351 -13.62 -15.70 -5.25
N GLY A 352 -13.39 -14.56 -4.62
CA GLY A 352 -13.80 -14.34 -3.23
C GLY A 352 -12.85 -14.92 -2.18
N GLN A 353 -11.74 -15.54 -2.58
CA GLN A 353 -10.78 -16.18 -1.67
C GLN A 353 -9.35 -15.72 -1.94
N TYR A 354 -8.56 -15.59 -0.87
CA TYR A 354 -7.11 -15.40 -0.98
C TYR A 354 -6.44 -16.73 -1.27
N LYS A 355 -5.75 -16.82 -2.42
CA LYS A 355 -5.00 -18.00 -2.85
C LYS A 355 -3.52 -17.69 -2.85
N GLU A 356 -2.79 -18.34 -1.94
CA GLU A 356 -1.34 -18.25 -1.85
C GLU A 356 -0.69 -18.89 -3.09
N GLN A 357 0.33 -18.23 -3.62
CA GLN A 357 1.09 -18.70 -4.78
C GLN A 357 2.19 -19.66 -4.33
N ALA A 358 2.50 -20.64 -5.18
CA ALA A 358 3.45 -21.71 -4.83
C ALA A 358 4.91 -21.23 -4.82
N GLU A 359 5.22 -20.15 -5.54
CA GLU A 359 6.58 -19.63 -5.63
C GLU A 359 7.00 -18.87 -4.37
N ILE A 360 8.18 -19.20 -3.85
CA ILE A 360 8.85 -18.46 -2.77
C ILE A 360 10.12 -17.84 -3.35
N PHE A 361 10.19 -16.51 -3.33
CA PHE A 361 11.35 -15.77 -3.83
C PHE A 361 12.31 -15.44 -2.70
N LYS A 362 13.53 -15.95 -2.76
CA LYS A 362 14.49 -15.89 -1.66
C LYS A 362 15.56 -14.82 -1.91
N PHE A 363 15.91 -14.09 -0.86
CA PHE A 363 17.03 -13.15 -0.85
C PHE A 363 17.68 -13.11 0.54
N ARG A 364 18.85 -12.50 0.65
CA ARG A 364 19.58 -12.33 1.91
C ARG A 364 19.78 -10.86 2.24
N ILE A 365 19.72 -10.53 3.53
CA ILE A 365 20.16 -9.21 4.01
C ILE A 365 21.58 -9.31 4.51
N GLU A 366 22.43 -8.42 4.02
CA GLU A 366 23.81 -8.26 4.47
C GLU A 366 23.99 -6.97 5.27
N GLU A 367 25.07 -6.92 6.05
CA GLU A 367 25.49 -5.69 6.71
C GLU A 367 25.92 -4.66 5.65
N PRO A 368 25.75 -3.35 5.92
CA PRO A 368 26.10 -2.28 4.98
C PRO A 368 27.53 -2.30 4.46
#